data_AF-A0A1Z9FJR9-F1
#
_entry.id   AF-A0A1Z9FJR9-F1
#
_cell.length_a   1.000
_cell.length_b   1.000
_cell.length_c   1.000
_cell.angle_alpha   90.00
_cell.angle_beta   90.00
_cell.angle_gamma   90.00
#
_symmetry.space_group_name_H-M   'P 1'
#
loop_
_entity.id
_entity.type
_entity.pdbx_description
1 polymer ?
#
loop_
_entity_poly.entity_id
_entity_poly.type
_entity_poly.pdbx_seq_one_letter_code
_entity_poly.pdbx_strand_id
1 'polypeptide(L)'
;MYDYSETISLPKINTPDNVDVVLDNIPTKYPYLPRLCNKQGIVLVWWGTKDTDPEIYEDAINSKDEEQWLTLNDNKKLIKGLAMVHTYDNEVIVSCIKYAGYMNRKPWKEVLSFLENIYSTLVNLYGNRKMIIPSGSYLEHIHLTMNQMKIQRQPYHYKNMRRYGFKKQDNYWVRNGTEI
;
A
#
# COMPACT_ATOMS: atom_id res chain seq x y z
N MET A 1 27.77 -20.65 4.32
CA MET A 1 26.84 -19.89 3.47
C MET A 1 25.47 -20.44 3.79
N TYR A 2 24.63 -19.71 4.51
CA TYR A 2 23.31 -20.19 4.90
C TYR A 2 22.35 -19.91 3.74
N ASP A 3 21.89 -20.97 3.06
CA ASP A 3 20.82 -20.88 2.08
C ASP A 3 19.51 -20.57 2.82
N TYR A 4 19.12 -19.29 2.81
CA TYR A 4 17.79 -18.87 3.20
C TYR A 4 16.82 -19.30 2.10
N SER A 5 16.14 -20.44 2.29
CA SER A 5 14.99 -20.80 1.47
C SER A 5 13.80 -19.93 1.88
N GLU A 6 13.66 -18.75 1.27
CA GLU A 6 12.46 -17.91 1.41
C GLU A 6 11.27 -18.57 0.70
N THR A 7 10.59 -19.48 1.38
CA THR A 7 9.21 -19.81 1.01
C THR A 7 8.32 -18.64 1.41
N ILE A 8 8.14 -17.68 0.49
CA ILE A 8 7.09 -16.65 0.61
C ILE A 8 5.74 -17.33 0.34
N SER A 9 5.29 -18.14 1.29
CA SER A 9 3.86 -18.48 1.36
C SER A 9 3.15 -17.22 1.86
N LEU A 10 2.09 -16.79 1.16
CA LEU A 10 1.15 -15.80 1.67
C LEU A 10 0.83 -16.17 3.13
N PRO A 11 1.24 -15.34 4.12
CA PRO A 11 0.82 -15.60 5.49
C PRO A 11 -0.70 -15.63 5.50
N LYS A 12 -1.33 -16.42 6.38
CA LYS A 12 -2.75 -16.24 6.66
C LYS A 12 -2.89 -14.88 7.35
N ILE A 13 -3.04 -13.83 6.55
CA ILE A 13 -3.29 -12.46 7.01
C ILE A 13 -4.80 -12.32 7.11
N ASN A 14 -5.30 -12.10 8.33
CA ASN A 14 -6.70 -11.77 8.54
C ASN A 14 -6.94 -10.32 8.12
N THR A 15 -7.23 -10.12 6.84
CA THR A 15 -7.58 -8.81 6.29
C THR A 15 -9.08 -8.53 6.38
N PRO A 16 -9.50 -7.26 6.33
CA PRO A 16 -10.90 -6.91 6.11
C PRO A 16 -11.43 -7.51 4.80
N ASP A 17 -12.74 -7.76 4.73
CA ASP A 17 -13.38 -8.41 3.56
C ASP A 17 -13.09 -7.68 2.24
N ASN A 18 -12.94 -6.36 2.28
CA ASN A 18 -12.67 -5.53 1.10
C ASN A 18 -11.18 -5.36 0.80
N VAL A 19 -10.32 -6.24 1.33
CA VAL A 19 -8.87 -6.22 1.14
C VAL A 19 -8.39 -7.58 0.66
N ASP A 20 -7.98 -7.62 -0.61
CA ASP A 20 -7.35 -8.79 -1.20
C ASP A 20 -5.83 -8.77 -0.90
N VAL A 21 -5.24 -9.95 -0.76
CA VAL A 21 -3.80 -10.12 -0.56
C VAL A 21 -3.21 -10.81 -1.78
N VAL A 22 -2.26 -10.17 -2.45
CA VAL A 22 -1.57 -10.74 -3.61
C VAL A 22 -0.06 -10.62 -3.44
N LEU A 23 0.69 -11.54 -4.05
CA LEU A 23 2.14 -11.37 -4.16
C LEU A 23 2.43 -10.33 -5.25
N ASP A 24 3.43 -9.48 -5.01
CA ASP A 24 3.88 -8.61 -6.08
C ASP A 24 4.57 -9.41 -7.19
N ASN A 25 4.13 -9.21 -8.42
CA ASN A 25 4.71 -9.79 -9.64
C ASN A 25 5.49 -8.73 -10.45
N ILE A 26 5.71 -7.59 -9.82
CA ILE A 26 6.39 -6.44 -10.39
C ILE A 26 7.86 -6.78 -10.65
N PRO A 27 8.36 -6.55 -11.88
CA PRO A 27 9.78 -6.72 -12.19
C PRO A 27 10.66 -5.86 -11.27
N THR A 28 11.68 -6.48 -10.67
CA THR A 28 12.74 -5.76 -9.94
C THR A 28 13.74 -5.08 -10.86
N LYS A 29 13.69 -5.40 -12.17
CA LYS A 29 14.52 -4.82 -13.23
C LYS A 29 13.61 -4.23 -14.31
N TYR A 30 13.87 -2.96 -14.63
CA TYR A 30 13.31 -2.09 -15.68
C TYR A 30 11.95 -2.46 -16.34
N PRO A 31 10.93 -1.57 -16.37
CA PRO A 31 10.91 -0.23 -15.76
C PRO A 31 10.81 -0.34 -14.24
N TYR A 32 11.75 0.30 -13.54
CA TYR A 32 11.85 0.19 -12.09
C TYR A 32 10.61 0.76 -11.41
N LEU A 33 10.09 0.03 -10.43
CA LEU A 33 9.12 0.55 -9.47
C LEU A 33 9.84 0.90 -8.17
N PRO A 34 9.45 2.01 -7.50
CA PRO A 34 10.10 2.43 -6.27
C PRO A 34 9.75 1.44 -5.17
N ARG A 35 10.62 0.45 -4.98
CA ARG A 35 10.60 -0.46 -3.85
C ARG A 35 11.70 -0.06 -2.89
N LEU A 36 11.39 0.06 -1.60
CA LEU A 36 12.42 0.22 -0.57
C LEU A 36 13.22 -1.07 -0.39
N CYS A 37 12.68 -2.21 -0.83
CA CYS A 37 13.28 -3.52 -0.73
C CYS A 37 13.27 -4.25 -2.07
N ASN A 38 14.35 -4.97 -2.36
CA ASN A 38 14.52 -5.77 -3.58
C ASN A 38 13.83 -7.14 -3.53
N LYS A 39 13.29 -7.55 -2.37
CA LYS A 39 12.53 -8.79 -2.20
C LYS A 39 11.12 -8.65 -2.77
N GLN A 40 10.55 -9.78 -3.18
CA GLN A 40 9.12 -9.88 -3.46
C GLN A 40 8.34 -9.54 -2.18
N GLY A 41 7.44 -8.57 -2.27
CA GLY A 41 6.57 -8.11 -1.22
C GLY A 41 5.14 -8.63 -1.36
N ILE A 42 4.37 -8.40 -0.31
CA ILE A 42 2.93 -8.63 -0.26
C ILE A 42 2.25 -7.32 -0.65
N VAL A 43 1.30 -7.38 -1.57
CA VAL A 43 0.42 -6.24 -1.87
C VAL A 43 -0.95 -6.48 -1.26
N LEU A 44 -1.31 -5.59 -0.35
CA LEU A 44 -2.68 -5.46 0.14
C LEU A 44 -3.44 -4.56 -0.82
N VAL A 45 -4.57 -5.01 -1.35
CA VAL A 45 -5.37 -4.28 -2.34
C VAL A 45 -6.76 -4.01 -1.78
N TRP A 46 -7.03 -2.75 -1.46
CA TRP A 46 -8.36 -2.31 -1.07
C TRP A 46 -9.21 -2.13 -2.30
N TRP A 47 -10.37 -2.78 -2.30
CA TRP A 47 -11.31 -2.70 -3.40
C TRP A 47 -12.67 -2.18 -2.95
N GLY A 48 -13.44 -1.72 -3.92
CA GLY A 48 -14.86 -1.39 -3.80
C GLY A 48 -15.66 -2.08 -4.90
N THR A 49 -16.95 -1.77 -4.96
CA THR A 49 -17.89 -2.24 -5.99
C THR A 49 -18.71 -1.09 -6.53
N LYS A 50 -19.54 -1.35 -7.54
CA LYS A 50 -20.54 -0.40 -8.03
C LYS A 50 -21.47 0.10 -6.92
N ASP A 51 -21.78 -0.76 -5.96
CA ASP A 51 -22.73 -0.45 -4.89
C ASP A 51 -22.08 0.39 -3.78
N THR A 52 -20.81 0.13 -3.45
CA THR A 52 -20.09 0.88 -2.40
C THR A 52 -19.49 2.18 -2.90
N ASP A 53 -19.16 2.24 -4.20
CA ASP A 53 -18.40 3.33 -4.79
C ASP A 53 -18.94 3.70 -6.19
N PRO A 54 -20.24 4.03 -6.33
CA PRO A 54 -20.88 4.29 -7.63
C PRO A 54 -20.27 5.49 -8.37
N GLU A 55 -19.81 6.50 -7.63
CA GLU A 55 -19.26 7.75 -8.16
C GLU A 55 -17.95 7.58 -8.94
N ILE A 56 -17.20 6.52 -8.64
CA ILE A 56 -15.91 6.22 -9.27
C ILE A 56 -15.97 4.97 -10.15
N TYR A 57 -17.13 4.29 -10.20
CA TYR A 57 -17.26 3.00 -10.86
C TYR A 57 -17.01 3.08 -12.36
N GLU A 58 -17.64 4.04 -13.05
CA GLU A 58 -17.49 4.19 -14.50
C GLU A 58 -16.04 4.54 -14.89
N ASP A 59 -15.42 5.49 -14.18
CA ASP A 59 -14.01 5.84 -14.37
C ASP A 59 -13.10 4.61 -14.11
N ALA A 60 -13.39 3.83 -13.07
CA ALA A 60 -12.61 2.64 -12.74
C ALA A 60 -12.73 1.51 -13.79
N ILE A 61 -13.92 1.32 -14.36
CA ILE A 61 -14.13 0.33 -15.44
C ILE A 61 -13.42 0.79 -16.72
N ASN A 62 -13.54 2.07 -17.09
CA ASN A 62 -12.87 2.61 -18.28
C ASN A 62 -11.35 2.53 -18.18
N SER A 63 -10.78 2.63 -16.98
CA SER A 63 -9.35 2.47 -16.75
C SER A 63 -8.87 1.00 -16.67
N LYS A 64 -9.75 -0.02 -16.75
CA LYS A 64 -9.32 -1.45 -16.72
C LYS A 64 -8.46 -1.86 -17.91
N ASP A 65 -8.65 -1.19 -19.04
CA ASP A 65 -7.90 -1.43 -20.27
C ASP A 65 -6.56 -0.65 -20.32
N GLU A 66 -6.28 0.19 -19.32
CA GLU A 66 -4.98 0.83 -19.14
C GLU A 66 -4.00 -0.14 -18.46
N GLU A 67 -2.68 -0.04 -18.70
CA GLU A 67 -1.71 -0.93 -18.03
C GLU A 67 -1.75 -0.68 -16.51
N GLN A 68 -2.29 -1.64 -15.76
CA GLN A 68 -2.44 -1.52 -14.33
C GLN A 68 -1.27 -2.09 -13.54
N TRP A 69 -1.05 -1.61 -12.30
CA TRP A 69 -0.01 -2.17 -11.42
C TRP A 69 -0.35 -3.61 -11.00
N LEU A 70 -1.65 -3.86 -10.86
CA LEU A 70 -2.26 -5.15 -10.55
C LEU A 70 -3.63 -5.15 -11.22
N THR A 71 -4.02 -6.30 -11.75
CA THR A 71 -5.39 -6.54 -12.23
C THR A 71 -6.05 -7.53 -11.28
N LEU A 72 -7.23 -7.19 -10.78
CA LEU A 72 -8.02 -8.13 -9.98
C LEU A 72 -8.75 -9.10 -10.92
N ASN A 73 -8.79 -10.38 -10.56
CA ASN A 73 -9.48 -11.42 -11.35
C ASN A 73 -11.01 -11.28 -11.34
N ASP A 74 -11.57 -10.39 -10.52
CA ASP A 74 -13.00 -10.15 -10.40
C ASP A 74 -13.39 -8.82 -11.05
N ASN A 75 -14.18 -8.90 -12.12
CA ASN A 75 -14.64 -7.75 -12.88
C ASN A 75 -15.57 -6.80 -12.09
N LYS A 76 -16.13 -7.25 -10.97
CA LYS A 76 -16.96 -6.41 -10.09
C LYS A 76 -16.14 -5.58 -9.11
N LYS A 77 -14.88 -5.96 -8.86
CA LYS A 77 -13.99 -5.23 -7.97
C LYS A 77 -13.33 -4.08 -8.73
N LEU A 78 -13.23 -2.94 -8.05
CA LEU A 78 -12.45 -1.78 -8.48
C LEU A 78 -11.39 -1.44 -7.42
N ILE A 79 -10.14 -1.23 -7.86
CA ILE A 79 -9.01 -1.00 -6.96
C ILE A 79 -9.06 0.43 -6.41
N LYS A 80 -9.42 0.60 -5.14
CA LYS A 80 -9.40 1.93 -4.51
C LYS A 80 -8.00 2.33 -4.11
N GLY A 81 -7.18 1.36 -3.70
CA GLY A 81 -5.81 1.60 -3.30
C GLY A 81 -5.09 0.36 -2.86
N LEU A 82 -3.83 0.52 -2.48
CA LEU A 82 -2.93 -0.57 -2.21
C LEU A 82 -1.79 -0.18 -1.29
N ALA A 83 -1.19 -1.18 -0.66
CA ALA A 83 0.04 -1.05 0.10
C ALA A 83 0.98 -2.22 -0.22
N MET A 84 2.24 -1.92 -0.53
CA MET A 84 3.29 -2.93 -0.71
C MET A 84 4.07 -3.07 0.58
N VAL A 85 4.18 -4.30 1.07
CA VAL A 85 4.71 -4.62 2.39
C VAL A 85 5.75 -5.74 2.28
N HIS A 86 6.91 -5.53 2.90
CA HIS A 86 7.95 -6.55 3.02
C HIS A 86 8.06 -6.95 4.48
N THR A 87 7.78 -8.22 4.74
CA THR A 87 7.66 -8.76 6.08
C THR A 87 8.94 -9.51 6.45
N TYR A 88 9.55 -9.14 7.57
CA TYR A 88 10.69 -9.80 8.20
C TYR A 88 10.29 -10.27 9.60
N ASP A 89 11.11 -11.11 10.23
CA ASP A 89 10.80 -11.70 11.55
C ASP A 89 10.36 -10.65 12.58
N ASN A 90 11.15 -9.58 12.74
CA ASN A 90 10.95 -8.57 13.78
C ASN A 90 10.50 -7.21 13.24
N GLU A 91 10.52 -7.01 11.92
CA GLU A 91 10.17 -5.74 11.31
C GLU A 91 9.37 -5.89 10.01
N VAL A 92 8.69 -4.82 9.65
CA VAL A 92 7.93 -4.72 8.42
C VAL A 92 8.30 -3.40 7.74
N ILE A 93 8.56 -3.48 6.44
CA ILE A 93 8.86 -2.32 5.60
C ILE A 93 7.67 -2.10 4.67
N VAL A 94 7.00 -0.97 4.81
CA VAL A 94 5.94 -0.55 3.88
C VAL A 94 6.59 0.26 2.76
N SER A 95 6.81 -0.37 1.61
CA SER A 95 7.48 0.28 0.47
C SER A 95 6.68 1.42 -0.12
N CYS A 96 5.36 1.27 -0.22
CA CYS A 96 4.48 2.34 -0.69
C CYS A 96 3.04 2.13 -0.23
N ILE A 97 2.29 3.24 -0.16
CA ILE A 97 0.83 3.28 -0.05
C ILE A 97 0.33 4.15 -1.21
N LYS A 98 -0.63 3.64 -1.99
CA LYS A 98 -1.21 4.34 -3.14
C LYS A 98 -2.73 4.19 -3.13
N TYR A 99 -3.40 5.10 -3.82
CA TYR A 99 -4.83 5.02 -4.11
C TYR A 99 -5.05 5.31 -5.60
N ALA A 100 -6.16 4.87 -6.17
CA ALA A 100 -6.40 5.01 -7.60
C ALA A 100 -6.80 6.44 -7.98
N GLY A 101 -6.37 6.90 -9.17
CA GLY A 101 -6.58 8.28 -9.63
C GLY A 101 -8.06 8.70 -9.65
N TYR A 102 -8.97 7.80 -10.03
CA TYR A 102 -10.41 8.06 -10.03
C TYR A 102 -11.00 8.35 -8.65
N MET A 103 -10.32 8.02 -7.54
CA MET A 103 -10.74 8.45 -6.20
C MET A 103 -10.71 9.97 -6.03
N ASN A 104 -10.05 10.72 -6.92
CA ASN A 104 -10.07 12.19 -6.93
C ASN A 104 -11.47 12.76 -7.24
N ARG A 105 -12.40 11.94 -7.76
CA ARG A 105 -13.82 12.30 -7.86
C ARG A 105 -14.50 12.42 -6.49
N LYS A 106 -13.98 11.71 -5.48
CA LYS A 106 -14.51 11.75 -4.12
C LYS A 106 -14.06 13.02 -3.39
N PRO A 107 -14.86 13.54 -2.45
CA PRO A 107 -14.43 14.61 -1.55
C PRO A 107 -13.10 14.28 -0.87
N TRP A 108 -12.20 15.25 -0.78
CA TRP A 108 -10.88 15.05 -0.17
C TRP A 108 -10.93 14.43 1.24
N LYS A 109 -11.95 14.78 2.03
CA LYS A 109 -12.19 14.19 3.35
C LYS A 109 -12.38 12.67 3.31
N GLU A 110 -13.04 12.15 2.28
CA GLU A 110 -13.22 10.70 2.11
C GLU A 110 -11.92 10.02 1.71
N VAL A 111 -11.13 10.64 0.82
CA VAL A 111 -9.81 10.13 0.44
C VAL A 111 -8.88 10.07 1.66
N LEU A 112 -8.90 11.10 2.51
CA LEU A 112 -8.18 11.11 3.79
C LEU A 112 -8.63 9.98 4.73
N SER A 113 -9.94 9.79 4.87
CA SER A 113 -10.49 8.72 5.70
C SER A 113 -10.12 7.32 5.17
N PHE A 114 -10.08 7.16 3.85
CA PHE A 114 -9.62 5.94 3.20
C PHE A 114 -8.13 5.67 3.48
N LEU A 115 -7.27 6.70 3.37
CA LEU A 115 -5.85 6.58 3.72
C LEU A 115 -5.68 6.22 5.21
N GLU A 116 -6.44 6.83 6.11
CA GLU A 116 -6.47 6.47 7.53
C GLU A 116 -6.83 5.00 7.75
N ASN A 117 -7.81 4.47 7.01
CA ASN A 117 -8.17 3.06 7.04
C ASN A 117 -6.98 2.17 6.64
N ILE A 118 -6.22 2.54 5.60
CA ILE A 118 -5.01 1.79 5.20
C ILE A 118 -4.01 1.73 6.34
N TYR A 119 -3.65 2.87 6.98
CA TYR A 119 -2.72 2.86 8.11
C TYR A 119 -3.24 2.04 9.28
N SER A 120 -4.52 2.20 9.62
CA SER A 120 -5.14 1.48 10.72
C SER A 120 -5.05 -0.03 10.49
N THR A 121 -5.37 -0.48 9.28
CA THR A 121 -5.26 -1.88 8.87
C THR A 121 -3.82 -2.37 8.97
N LEU A 122 -2.85 -1.63 8.43
CA LEU A 122 -1.42 -2.00 8.50
C LEU A 122 -0.94 -2.12 9.96
N VAL A 123 -1.32 -1.18 10.83
CA VAL A 123 -0.95 -1.21 12.24
C VAL A 123 -1.62 -2.37 12.97
N ASN A 124 -2.87 -2.70 12.65
CA ASN A 124 -3.55 -3.85 13.24
C ASN A 124 -2.91 -5.18 12.80
N LEU A 125 -2.49 -5.28 11.54
CA LEU A 125 -1.87 -6.48 10.99
C LEU A 125 -0.43 -6.71 11.49
N TYR A 126 0.33 -5.63 11.71
CA TYR A 126 1.76 -5.71 11.99
C TYR A 126 2.17 -5.00 13.30
N GLY A 127 1.22 -4.71 14.18
CA GLY A 127 1.43 -3.87 15.37
C GLY A 127 2.44 -4.41 16.38
N ASN A 128 2.70 -5.72 16.37
CA ASN A 128 3.73 -6.37 17.18
C ASN A 128 5.14 -6.26 16.59
N ARG A 129 5.28 -5.80 15.34
CA ARG A 129 6.57 -5.63 14.67
C ARG A 129 6.97 -4.17 14.63
N LYS A 130 8.28 -3.93 14.52
CA LYS A 130 8.78 -2.61 14.14
C LYS A 130 8.32 -2.31 12.72
N MET A 131 7.63 -1.20 12.53
CA MET A 131 7.13 -0.76 11.23
C MET A 131 7.98 0.40 10.72
N ILE A 132 8.47 0.28 9.49
CA ILE A 132 9.23 1.32 8.78
C ILE A 132 8.43 1.71 7.54
N ILE A 133 8.09 3.00 7.45
CA ILE A 133 7.37 3.58 6.32
C ILE A 133 8.22 4.76 5.83
N PRO A 134 8.38 5.00 4.51
CA PRO A 134 9.06 6.20 4.03
C PRO A 134 8.38 7.46 4.58
N SER A 135 9.08 8.58 4.65
CA SER A 135 8.46 9.88 4.89
C SER A 135 8.07 10.46 3.54
N GLY A 136 6.78 10.44 3.25
CA GLY A 136 6.04 11.04 2.13
C GLY A 136 5.24 10.07 1.27
N SER A 137 4.13 10.57 0.74
CA SER A 137 3.43 10.03 -0.43
C SER A 137 3.03 11.19 -1.34
N TYR A 138 3.29 11.10 -2.64
CA TYR A 138 2.59 11.90 -3.62
C TYR A 138 1.30 11.20 -4.04
N LEU A 139 0.26 12.02 -4.08
CA LEU A 139 -1.07 11.78 -4.62
C LEU A 139 -1.11 12.42 -6.00
N GLU A 140 -1.13 11.62 -7.08
CA GLU A 140 -1.89 11.85 -8.33
C GLU A 140 -1.55 10.78 -9.40
N HIS A 141 -2.52 10.59 -10.31
CA HIS A 141 -2.53 9.82 -11.59
C HIS A 141 -1.15 9.47 -12.19
N ILE A 142 -0.89 8.31 -12.78
CA ILE A 142 -1.70 7.28 -13.45
C ILE A 142 -1.12 5.93 -13.02
N HIS A 143 -1.87 4.87 -13.29
CA HIS A 143 -1.45 3.49 -13.39
C HIS A 143 -0.04 3.19 -13.98
N LEU A 144 0.70 4.18 -14.52
CA LEU A 144 2.01 4.00 -15.16
C LEU A 144 3.07 5.08 -14.96
N THR A 145 2.84 6.19 -14.24
CA THR A 145 3.87 7.25 -14.12
C THR A 145 4.96 6.91 -13.09
N MET A 146 5.78 5.96 -13.52
CA MET A 146 7.20 5.68 -13.30
C MET A 146 7.98 6.45 -12.22
N ASN A 147 8.76 5.65 -11.50
CA ASN A 147 10.10 5.95 -11.01
C ASN A 147 10.29 7.21 -10.16
N GLN A 148 10.22 7.02 -8.85
CA GLN A 148 10.96 7.88 -7.95
C GLN A 148 11.99 7.06 -7.19
N MET A 149 13.23 7.03 -7.70
CA MET A 149 14.43 6.58 -6.97
C MET A 149 14.76 7.46 -5.74
N LYS A 150 13.80 8.25 -5.24
CA LYS A 150 13.97 9.18 -4.14
C LYS A 150 12.79 9.03 -3.20
N ILE A 151 13.11 8.89 -1.91
CA ILE A 151 12.13 9.04 -0.84
C ILE A 151 11.58 10.47 -0.93
N GLN A 152 10.31 10.58 -1.30
CA GLN A 152 9.65 11.85 -1.53
C GLN A 152 9.52 12.64 -0.24
N ARG A 153 10.18 13.78 -0.09
CA ARG A 153 10.30 14.51 1.20
C ARG A 153 9.02 15.20 1.70
N GLN A 154 7.87 15.04 1.05
CA GLN A 154 6.62 15.65 1.51
C GLN A 154 6.08 14.91 2.74
N PRO A 155 5.39 15.58 3.68
CA PRO A 155 4.99 14.94 4.91
C PRO A 155 3.80 13.98 4.69
N TYR A 156 3.89 12.75 5.19
CA TYR A 156 2.69 12.02 5.62
C TYR A 156 1.89 12.93 6.57
N HIS A 157 0.57 12.70 6.70
CA HIS A 157 -0.24 13.37 7.72
C HIS A 157 0.39 13.16 9.10
N TYR A 158 1.21 14.12 9.53
CA TYR A 158 2.05 14.04 10.72
C TYR A 158 1.23 13.68 11.96
N LYS A 159 0.01 14.24 12.02
CA LYS A 159 -0.99 13.97 13.06
C LYS A 159 -1.41 12.49 13.07
N ASN A 160 -1.67 11.89 11.90
CA ASN A 160 -2.07 10.49 11.78
C ASN A 160 -0.91 9.57 12.14
N MET A 161 0.30 9.84 11.63
CA MET A 161 1.49 9.07 11.97
C MET A 161 1.75 9.05 13.48
N ARG A 162 1.67 10.21 14.14
CA ARG A 162 1.82 10.29 15.60
C ARG A 162 0.72 9.55 16.36
N ARG A 163 -0.54 9.61 15.90
CA ARG A 163 -1.67 8.91 16.52
C ARG A 163 -1.41 7.40 16.59
N TYR A 164 -0.75 6.84 15.60
CA TYR A 164 -0.39 5.42 15.56
C TYR A 164 0.98 5.10 16.21
N GLY A 165 1.62 6.07 16.87
CA GLY A 165 2.89 5.85 17.57
C GLY A 165 4.15 5.93 16.70
N PHE A 166 4.03 6.37 15.44
CA PHE A 166 5.20 6.59 14.60
C PHE A 166 5.99 7.83 15.01
N LYS A 167 7.32 7.71 14.98
CA LYS A 167 8.28 8.80 15.15
C LYS A 167 9.05 9.00 13.86
N LYS A 168 9.27 10.26 13.48
CA LYS A 168 10.08 10.58 12.31
C LYS A 168 11.57 10.32 12.62
N GLN A 169 12.23 9.54 11.77
CA GLN A 169 13.66 9.26 11.79
C GLN A 169 14.19 9.50 10.37
N ASP A 170 14.96 10.58 10.17
CA ASP A 170 15.41 11.04 8.86
C ASP A 170 14.27 11.13 7.82
N ASN A 171 14.36 10.31 6.77
CA ASN A 171 13.39 10.20 5.68
C ASN A 171 12.37 9.08 5.91
N TYR A 172 12.18 8.62 7.15
CA TYR A 172 11.29 7.53 7.49
C TYR A 172 10.41 7.85 8.70
N TRP A 173 9.31 7.13 8.79
CA TRP A 173 8.47 7.02 9.97
C TRP A 173 8.64 5.63 10.54
N VAL A 174 9.06 5.58 11.81
CA VAL A 174 9.35 4.34 12.50
C VAL A 174 8.44 4.22 13.71
N ARG A 175 7.75 3.08 13.81
CA ARG A 175 6.98 2.67 14.98
C ARG A 175 7.61 1.39 15.49
N ASN A 176 7.97 1.35 16.77
CA ASN A 176 8.44 0.10 17.38
C ASN A 176 7.25 -0.85 17.60
N GLY A 177 7.51 -2.15 17.53
CA GLY A 177 6.53 -3.15 17.92
C GLY A 177 6.09 -2.91 19.36
N THR A 178 4.79 -3.02 19.61
CA THR A 178 4.27 -3.12 20.97
C THR A 178 4.22 -4.60 21.30
N GLU A 179 4.97 -5.04 22.32
CA GLU A 179 4.81 -6.38 22.88
C GLU A 179 3.32 -6.61 23.20
N ILE A 180 2.80 -7.76 22.79
CA ILE A 180 1.43 -8.21 23.11
C ILE A 180 1.48 -8.88 24.48
#